data_AF-A0A2J4XUV8-F1
#
_entry.id   AF-A0A2J4XUV8-F1
#
_cell.length_a   1.000
_cell.length_b   1.000
_cell.length_c   1.000
_cell.angle_alpha   90.00
_cell.angle_beta   90.00
_cell.angle_gamma   90.00
#
_symmetry.space_group_name_H-M   'P 1'
#
loop_
_entity.id
_entity.type
_entity.pdbx_description
1 polymer ?
#
loop_
_entity_poly.entity_id
_entity_poly.type
_entity_poly.pdbx_seq_one_letter_code
_entity_poly.pdbx_strand_id
1 'polypeptide(L)'
;MYADAANLPLEVVDIEQAGCRAAALCAAAGSGAYANFSEAIAATQPEVVCYQPDSNRHQQLREGYARYLAVAQSLSRATGAAQ
;
A
#
# COMPACT_ATOMS: atom_id res chain seq x y z
N MET A 1 -5.92 8.79 -5.56
CA MET A 1 -5.97 7.72 -6.60
C MET A 1 -6.01 6.33 -5.98
N TYR A 2 -5.01 5.88 -5.21
CA TYR A 2 -5.00 4.52 -4.64
C TYR A 2 -6.15 4.27 -3.64
N ALA A 3 -6.36 5.18 -2.67
CA ALA A 3 -7.48 5.11 -1.73
C ALA A 3 -8.83 5.08 -2.47
N ASP A 4 -9.01 5.97 -3.47
CA ASP A 4 -10.21 6.03 -4.31
C ASP A 4 -10.43 4.75 -5.13
N ALA A 5 -9.36 4.19 -5.72
CA ALA A 5 -9.44 2.97 -6.52
C ALA A 5 -9.85 1.76 -5.67
N ALA A 6 -9.30 1.64 -4.45
CA ALA A 6 -9.64 0.59 -3.49
C ALA A 6 -10.97 0.84 -2.77
N ASN A 7 -11.47 2.08 -2.80
CA ASN A 7 -12.60 2.58 -2.00
C ASN A 7 -12.41 2.33 -0.49
N LEU A 8 -11.18 2.46 -0.02
CA LEU A 8 -10.79 2.22 1.37
C LEU A 8 -9.83 3.33 1.83
N PRO A 9 -9.85 3.71 3.11
CA PRO A 9 -8.83 4.58 3.68
C PRO A 9 -7.44 4.00 3.47
N LEU A 10 -6.49 4.85 3.11
CA LEU A 10 -5.09 4.47 2.90
C LEU A 10 -4.20 5.17 3.93
N GLU A 11 -3.56 4.39 4.78
CA GLU A 11 -2.53 4.84 5.70
C GLU A 11 -1.17 4.77 5.02
N VAL A 12 -0.45 5.89 5.02
CA VAL A 12 0.88 6.00 4.42
C VAL A 12 1.84 6.53 5.47
N VAL A 13 2.97 5.83 5.61
CA VAL A 13 4.11 6.28 6.39
C VAL A 13 5.21 6.70 5.44
N ASP A 14 5.81 7.86 5.68
CA ASP A 14 6.94 8.33 4.90
C ASP A 14 8.24 7.82 5.54
N ILE A 15 8.79 6.73 4.98
CA ILE A 15 10.02 6.12 5.47
C ILE A 15 10.89 5.73 4.28
N GLU A 16 11.99 6.44 4.08
CA GLU A 16 12.95 6.16 3.00
C GLU A 16 13.64 4.80 3.16
N GLN A 17 13.93 4.37 4.39
CA GLN A 17 14.73 3.18 4.70
C GLN A 17 14.03 2.23 5.67
N ALA A 18 12.83 1.77 5.28
CA ALA A 18 12.00 0.89 6.12
C ALA A 18 12.75 -0.38 6.59
N GLY A 19 13.58 -0.97 5.71
CA GLY A 19 14.39 -2.14 6.04
C GLY A 19 15.44 -1.87 7.13
N CYS A 20 16.23 -0.79 6.99
CA CYS A 20 17.22 -0.41 8.00
C CYS A 20 16.56 -0.07 9.33
N ARG A 21 15.40 0.60 9.30
CA ARG A 21 14.63 0.91 10.51
C ARG A 21 14.15 -0.36 11.22
N ALA A 22 13.63 -1.34 10.48
CA ALA A 22 13.25 -2.63 11.04
C ALA A 22 14.45 -3.37 11.66
N ALA A 23 15.61 -3.38 10.98
CA ALA A 23 16.83 -4.00 11.51
C ALA A 23 17.31 -3.34 12.82
N ALA A 24 17.25 -2.01 12.91
CA ALA A 24 17.59 -1.29 14.14
C ALA A 24 16.63 -1.61 15.29
N LEU A 25 15.33 -1.70 15.03
CA LEU A 25 14.35 -2.15 16.03
C LEU A 25 14.61 -3.59 16.49
N CYS A 26 15.01 -4.47 15.56
CA CYS A 26 15.40 -5.82 15.89
C CYS A 26 16.63 -5.87 16.81
N ALA A 27 17.66 -5.08 16.51
CA ALA A 27 18.84 -4.97 17.36
C ALA A 27 18.50 -4.39 18.73
N ALA A 28 17.64 -3.38 18.81
CA ALA A 28 17.24 -2.75 20.06
C ALA A 28 16.43 -3.69 20.97
N ALA A 29 15.51 -4.48 20.41
CA ALA A 29 14.82 -5.52 21.18
C ALA A 29 15.77 -6.66 21.58
N GLY A 30 16.63 -7.11 20.65
CA GLY A 30 17.59 -8.20 20.89
C GLY A 30 18.71 -7.85 21.89
N SER A 31 19.08 -6.58 22.01
CA SER A 31 20.05 -6.10 22.99
C SER A 31 19.43 -5.81 24.37
N GLY A 32 18.11 -5.87 24.48
CA GLY A 32 17.37 -5.56 25.72
C GLY A 32 17.14 -4.07 25.95
N ALA A 33 17.41 -3.19 24.97
CA ALA A 33 17.06 -1.77 25.07
C ALA A 33 15.54 -1.55 25.11
N TYR A 34 14.77 -2.47 24.53
CA TYR A 34 13.32 -2.61 24.73
C TYR A 34 13.01 -4.04 25.13
N ALA A 35 11.97 -4.26 25.94
CA ALA A 35 11.60 -5.58 26.43
C ALA A 35 11.06 -6.51 25.33
N ASN A 36 10.48 -5.92 24.27
CA ASN A 36 9.94 -6.66 23.13
C ASN A 36 9.77 -5.73 21.90
N PHE A 37 9.41 -6.31 20.76
CA PHE A 37 9.19 -5.55 19.52
C PHE A 37 8.02 -4.56 19.62
N SER A 38 6.94 -4.91 20.33
CA SER A 38 5.77 -4.03 20.45
C SER A 38 6.15 -2.72 21.15
N GLU A 39 6.94 -2.78 22.20
CA GLU A 39 7.48 -1.61 22.89
C GLU A 39 8.39 -0.79 21.97
N ALA A 40 9.33 -1.43 21.28
CA ALA A 40 10.25 -0.76 20.35
C ALA A 40 9.51 -0.03 19.21
N ILE A 41 8.48 -0.67 18.64
CA ILE A 41 7.65 -0.10 17.58
C ILE A 41 6.82 1.08 18.11
N ALA A 42 6.18 0.93 19.27
CA ALA A 42 5.37 1.99 19.88
C ALA A 42 6.22 3.22 20.23
N ALA A 43 7.44 3.01 20.73
CA ALA A 43 8.36 4.09 21.09
C ALA A 43 8.92 4.87 19.88
N THR A 44 8.83 4.32 18.66
CA THR A 44 9.46 4.89 17.47
C THR A 44 8.47 5.18 16.34
N GLN A 45 7.16 5.13 16.61
CA GLN A 45 6.13 5.14 15.58
C GLN A 45 6.25 6.37 14.65
N PRO A 46 6.32 6.16 13.32
CA PRO A 46 6.41 7.26 12.36
C PRO A 46 5.08 8.01 12.29
N GLU A 47 5.11 9.23 11.78
CA GLU A 47 3.89 9.94 11.44
C GLU A 47 3.14 9.17 10.33
N VAL A 48 1.83 9.02 10.52
CA VAL A 48 0.94 8.35 9.57
C VAL A 48 0.05 9.40 8.93
N VAL A 49 0.10 9.47 7.61
CA VAL A 49 -0.84 10.28 6.82
C VAL A 49 -1.98 9.37 6.35
N CYS A 50 -3.21 9.74 6.70
CA CYS A 50 -4.40 9.02 6.28
C CYS A 50 -5.08 9.72 5.09
N TYR A 51 -5.21 9.01 3.97
CA TYR A 51 -5.95 9.47 2.80
C TYR A 51 -7.33 8.82 2.77
N GLN A 52 -8.38 9.64 2.79
CA GLN A 52 -9.75 9.17 2.67
C GLN A 52 -10.16 9.00 1.20
N PRO A 53 -10.97 7.96 0.87
CA PRO A 53 -11.44 7.76 -0.48
C PRO A 53 -12.52 8.79 -0.86
N ASP A 54 -12.49 9.22 -2.12
CA ASP A 54 -13.58 9.96 -2.76
C ASP A 54 -14.45 8.98 -3.59
N SER A 55 -15.72 8.88 -3.23
CA SER A 55 -16.69 7.96 -3.85
C SER A 55 -16.97 8.29 -5.32
N ASN A 56 -16.95 9.57 -5.70
CA ASN A 56 -17.15 9.98 -7.09
C ASN A 56 -15.95 9.57 -7.94
N ARG A 57 -14.74 9.76 -7.41
CA ARG A 57 -13.50 9.31 -8.07
C ARG A 57 -13.44 7.79 -8.16
N HIS A 58 -13.89 7.08 -7.12
CA HIS A 58 -14.01 5.62 -7.15
C HIS A 58 -14.86 5.16 -8.35
N GLN A 59 -16.05 5.73 -8.52
CA GLN A 59 -16.93 5.39 -9.64
C GLN A 59 -16.26 5.64 -11.00
N GLN A 60 -15.65 6.81 -11.18
CA GLN A 60 -14.94 7.16 -12.42
C GLN A 60 -13.79 6.19 -12.72
N LEU A 61 -13.03 5.80 -11.70
CA LEU A 61 -11.93 4.84 -11.82
C LEU A 61 -12.44 3.43 -12.16
N ARG A 62 -13.58 3.01 -11.60
CA ARG A 62 -14.22 1.72 -11.91
C ARG A 62 -14.65 1.64 -13.37
N GLU A 63 -15.27 2.69 -13.89
CA GLU A 63 -15.66 2.77 -15.30
C GLU A 63 -14.43 2.78 -16.23
N GLY A 64 -13.39 3.52 -15.85
CA GLY A 64 -12.11 3.53 -16.57
C GLY A 64 -11.45 2.15 -16.61
N TYR A 65 -11.42 1.45 -15.47
CA TYR A 65 -10.86 0.11 -15.38
C TYR A 65 -11.65 -0.92 -16.19
N ALA A 66 -12.99 -0.82 -16.23
CA ALA A 66 -13.83 -1.68 -17.07
C ALA A 66 -13.48 -1.51 -18.57
N ARG A 67 -13.29 -0.26 -19.02
CA ARG A 67 -12.85 0.02 -20.41
C ARG A 67 -11.44 -0.54 -20.67
N TYR A 68 -10.52 -0.36 -19.74
CA TYR A 68 -9.17 -0.93 -19.83
C TYR A 68 -9.20 -2.45 -20.00
N LEU A 69 -9.98 -3.15 -19.17
CA LEU A 69 -10.13 -4.61 -19.24
C LEU A 69 -10.71 -5.07 -20.59
N ALA A 70 -11.72 -4.36 -21.12
CA ALA A 70 -12.31 -4.69 -22.41
C ALA A 70 -11.27 -4.62 -23.56
N VAL A 71 -10.40 -3.60 -23.53
CA VAL A 71 -9.32 -3.44 -24.50
C VAL A 71 -8.26 -4.53 -24.30
N ALA A 72 -7.81 -4.75 -23.07
CA ALA A 72 -6.80 -5.77 -22.76
C ALA A 72 -7.24 -7.17 -23.18
N GLN A 73 -8.51 -7.52 -22.94
CA GLN A 73 -9.10 -8.79 -23.37
C GLN A 73 -9.17 -8.90 -24.90
N SER A 74 -9.58 -7.84 -25.59
CA SER A 74 -9.61 -7.82 -27.06
C SER A 74 -8.22 -8.01 -27.65
N LEU A 75 -7.22 -7.34 -27.09
CA LEU A 75 -5.82 -7.45 -27.53
C LEU A 75 -5.27 -8.86 -27.28
N SER A 76 -5.49 -9.42 -26.09
CA SER A 76 -5.06 -10.78 -25.74
C SER A 76 -5.66 -11.84 -26.68
N ARG A 77 -6.94 -11.70 -27.05
CA ARG A 77 -7.59 -12.58 -28.04
C ARG A 77 -6.96 -12.43 -29.43
N ALA A 78 -6.62 -11.21 -29.84
CA ALA A 78 -6.04 -10.94 -31.15
C ALA A 78 -4.59 -11.43 -31.29
N THR A 79 -3.81 -11.45 -30.20
CA THR A 79 -2.39 -11.84 -30.22
C THR A 79 -2.14 -13.31 -29.88
N GLY A 80 -3.17 -14.10 -29.56
CA GLY A 80 -3.04 -15.53 -29.25
C GLY A 80 -2.33 -15.83 -27.91
N ALA A 81 -2.02 -14.82 -27.10
CA ALA A 81 -1.32 -14.97 -25.82
C ALA A 81 -2.17 -15.64 -24.71
N ALA A 82 -3.34 -16.17 -25.05
CA ALA A 82 -4.27 -16.87 -24.15
C ALA A 82 -4.63 -18.28 -24.64
N GLN A 83 -3.83 -18.88 -25.52
CA GLN A 83 -3.86 -20.32 -25.83
C GLN A 83 -2.73 -21.05 -25.12
#